data_AF-A0A955HMV6-F1
#
_entry.id   AF-A0A955HMV6-F1
#
_cell.length_a   1.000
_cell.length_b   1.000
_cell.length_c   1.000
_cell.angle_alpha   90.00
_cell.angle_beta   90.00
_cell.angle_gamma   90.00
#
_symmetry.space_group_name_H-M   'P 1'
#
loop_
_entity.id
_entity.type
_entity.pdbx_description
1 polymer ?
#
loop_
_entity_poly.entity_id
_entity_poly.type
_entity_poly.pdbx_seq_one_letter_code
_entity_poly.pdbx_strand_id
1 'polypeptide(L)'
;MSFLLFVFIGCVIIQIAYQWILTLAIYLQKQKTSAQKPTTSVSIIICARNERENLVKHLPSILNQDYENFEVIIVDDGSDIPFTYSN
;
A
#
# COMPACT_ATOMS: atom_id res chain seq x y z
N MET A 1 35.15 31.29 29.58
CA MET A 1 34.58 29.92 29.53
C MET A 1 33.06 29.92 29.51
N SER A 2 32.40 30.74 30.34
CA SER A 2 30.93 30.84 30.37
C SER A 2 30.30 31.33 29.06
N PHE A 3 30.93 32.25 28.32
CA PHE A 3 30.41 32.74 27.03
C PHE A 3 30.28 31.62 25.98
N LEU A 4 31.29 30.77 25.86
CA LEU A 4 31.28 29.63 24.93
C LEU A 4 30.17 28.63 25.28
N LEU A 5 29.88 28.44 26.58
CA LEU A 5 28.79 27.58 27.03
C LEU A 5 27.41 28.11 26.60
N PHE A 6 27.17 29.42 26.69
CA PHE A 6 25.90 30.00 26.23
C PHE A 6 25.70 29.87 24.72
N VAL A 7 26.76 30.05 23.93
CA VAL A 7 26.72 29.84 22.48
C VAL A 7 26.42 28.37 22.16
N PHE A 8 27.11 27.44 22.84
CA PHE A 8 26.90 26.01 22.66
C PHE A 8 25.47 25.58 23.00
N ILE A 9 24.92 26.05 24.13
CA ILE A 9 23.53 25.78 24.52
C ILE A 9 22.55 26.36 23.50
N GLY A 10 22.81 27.57 22.98
CA GLY A 10 22.01 28.17 21.91
C GLY A 10 21.98 27.31 20.65
N CYS A 11 23.13 26.81 20.21
CA CYS A 11 23.21 25.90 19.06
C CYS A 11 22.45 24.59 19.29
N VAL A 12 22.56 24.00 20.49
CA VAL A 12 21.82 22.77 20.83
C VAL A 12 20.31 22.99 20.83
N ILE A 13 19.84 24.11 21.38
CA ILE A 13 18.41 24.47 21.36
C ILE A 13 17.90 24.63 19.92
N ILE A 14 18.66 25.30 19.06
CA ILE A 14 18.32 25.47 17.64
C ILE A 14 18.25 24.11 16.93
N GLN A 15 19.21 23.21 17.18
CA GLN A 15 19.24 21.88 16.58
C GLN A 15 18.07 21.02 17.03
N ILE A 16 17.72 21.06 18.33
CA ILE A 16 16.54 20.40 18.86
C ILE A 16 15.29 20.98 18.19
N ALA A 17 15.11 22.30 18.18
CA ALA A 17 13.94 22.93 17.55
C ALA A 17 13.78 22.51 16.08
N TYR A 18 14.88 22.45 15.31
CA TYR A 18 14.86 21.97 13.93
C TYR A 18 14.36 20.51 13.82
N GLN A 19 14.87 19.60 14.65
CA GLN A 19 14.45 18.19 14.64
C GLN A 19 12.98 18.02 15.01
N TRP A 20 12.48 18.77 16.00
CA TRP A 20 11.08 18.75 16.40
C TRP A 20 10.14 19.32 15.32
N ILE A 21 10.52 20.41 14.65
CA ILE A 21 9.73 20.99 13.56
C ILE A 21 9.67 20.03 12.36
N LEU A 22 10.80 19.43 11.97
CA LEU A 22 10.86 18.50 10.85
C LEU A 22 10.02 17.24 11.11
N THR A 23 10.15 16.64 12.29
CA THR A 23 9.38 15.44 12.65
C THR A 23 7.88 15.74 12.75
N LEU A 24 7.49 16.90 13.28
CA LEU A 24 6.08 17.33 13.29
C LEU A 24 5.54 17.53 11.86
N ALA A 25 6.31 18.18 10.97
CA ALA A 25 5.91 18.38 9.58
C ALA A 25 5.68 17.04 8.85
N ILE A 26 6.56 16.06 9.07
CA ILE A 26 6.42 14.70 8.51
C ILE A 26 5.20 13.98 9.11
N TYR A 27 4.97 14.10 10.41
CA TYR A 27 3.81 13.51 11.08
C TYR A 27 2.48 14.05 10.53
N LEU A 28 2.41 15.37 10.31
CA LEU A 28 1.25 16.03 9.72
C LEU A 28 1.02 15.65 8.25
N GLN A 29 2.09 15.40 7.48
CA GLN A 29 1.97 14.90 6.10
C GLN A 29 1.43 13.47 6.04
N LYS A 30 1.89 12.57 6.93
CA LYS A 30 1.40 11.18 6.98
C LYS A 30 -0.10 11.10 7.27
N GLN A 31 -0.65 12.03 8.05
CA GLN A 31 -2.09 12.07 8.31
C GLN A 31 -2.92 12.45 7.07
N LYS A 32 -2.40 13.32 6.19
CA LYS A 32 -3.12 13.75 4.97
C LYS A 32 -3.35 12.61 3.97
N THR A 33 -2.51 11.57 4.00
CA THR A 33 -2.62 10.43 3.09
C THR A 33 -3.59 9.34 3.61
N SER A 34 -4.15 9.49 4.81
CA SER A 34 -4.84 8.38 5.50
C SER A 34 -6.37 8.35 5.36
N ALA A 35 -6.99 9.15 4.50
CA ALA A 35 -8.47 9.23 4.45
C ALA A 35 -9.10 9.06 3.06
N GLN A 36 -8.31 8.92 2.00
CA GLN A 36 -8.86 8.61 0.67
C GLN A 36 -8.62 7.14 0.39
N LYS A 37 -9.69 6.35 0.32
CA LYS A 37 -9.62 5.03 -0.32
C LYS A 37 -8.99 5.24 -1.70
N PRO A 38 -7.95 4.47 -2.07
CA PRO A 38 -7.35 4.56 -3.39
C PRO A 38 -8.44 4.41 -4.46
N THR A 39 -8.67 5.47 -5.26
CA THR A 39 -9.71 5.52 -6.31
C THR A 39 -9.19 5.05 -7.67
N THR A 40 -7.90 4.76 -7.77
CA THR A 40 -7.25 4.31 -9.00
C THR A 40 -7.83 2.98 -9.45
N SER A 41 -8.17 2.83 -10.73
CA SER A 41 -8.56 1.53 -11.27
C SER A 41 -7.36 0.58 -11.29
N VAL A 42 -7.53 -0.65 -10.80
CA VAL A 42 -6.49 -1.69 -10.78
C VAL A 42 -6.93 -2.91 -11.57
N SER A 43 -6.06 -3.43 -12.43
CA SER A 43 -6.28 -4.69 -13.15
C SER A 43 -5.45 -5.81 -12.54
N ILE A 44 -6.11 -6.85 -12.05
CA ILE A 44 -5.47 -8.06 -11.51
C ILE A 44 -5.48 -9.12 -12.61
N ILE A 45 -4.31 -9.44 -13.17
CA ILE A 45 -4.16 -10.47 -14.19
C ILE A 45 -3.64 -11.75 -13.53
N ILE A 46 -4.41 -12.83 -13.64
CA ILE A 46 -4.07 -14.15 -13.08
C ILE A 46 -3.87 -15.12 -14.24
N CYS A 47 -2.61 -15.46 -14.52
CA CYS A 47 -2.28 -16.55 -15.43
C CYS A 47 -2.44 -17.88 -14.67
N ALA A 48 -3.28 -18.77 -15.20
CA ALA A 48 -3.63 -20.03 -14.57
C ALA A 48 -3.51 -21.17 -15.59
N ARG A 49 -2.89 -22.28 -15.18
CA ARG A 49 -2.85 -23.53 -15.95
C ARG A 49 -3.17 -24.69 -15.03
N ASN A 50 -4.24 -25.44 -15.31
CA ASN A 50 -4.71 -26.55 -14.47
C ASN A 50 -5.03 -26.14 -13.00
N GLU A 51 -5.28 -24.85 -12.74
CA GLU A 51 -5.49 -24.29 -11.38
C GLU A 51 -6.96 -24.11 -11.00
N ARG A 52 -7.89 -24.83 -11.65
CA ARG A 52 -9.33 -24.66 -11.47
C ARG A 52 -9.77 -24.71 -10.01
N GLU A 53 -9.32 -25.71 -9.26
CA GLU A 53 -9.71 -25.91 -7.86
C GLU A 53 -9.20 -24.78 -6.96
N ASN A 54 -7.94 -24.37 -7.15
CA ASN A 54 -7.36 -23.24 -6.41
C ASN A 54 -8.04 -21.93 -6.78
N LEU A 55 -8.40 -21.73 -8.05
CA LEU A 55 -9.12 -20.55 -8.48
C LEU A 55 -10.49 -20.47 -7.81
N VAL A 56 -11.26 -21.57 -7.80
CA VAL A 56 -12.55 -21.63 -7.09
C VAL A 56 -12.39 -21.33 -5.59
N LYS A 57 -11.32 -21.82 -4.97
CA LYS A 57 -11.04 -21.62 -3.55
C LYS A 57 -10.63 -20.19 -3.20
N HIS A 58 -9.82 -19.53 -4.03
CA HIS A 58 -9.17 -18.26 -3.69
C HIS A 58 -9.78 -17.03 -4.37
N LEU A 59 -10.42 -17.20 -5.54
CA LEU A 59 -11.04 -16.10 -6.27
C LEU A 59 -12.09 -15.33 -5.45
N PRO A 60 -12.95 -15.97 -4.62
CA PRO A 60 -13.85 -15.24 -3.75
C PRO A 60 -13.12 -14.30 -2.79
N SER A 61 -11.93 -14.67 -2.30
CA SER A 61 -11.13 -13.79 -1.43
C SER A 61 -10.58 -12.57 -2.18
N ILE A 62 -10.24 -12.72 -3.46
CA ILE A 62 -9.76 -11.63 -4.31
C ILE A 62 -10.91 -10.68 -4.66
N LEU A 63 -12.11 -11.23 -4.90
CA LEU A 63 -13.30 -10.45 -5.26
C LEU A 63 -13.93 -9.70 -4.08
N ASN A 64 -13.79 -10.21 -2.84
CA ASN A 64 -14.38 -9.63 -1.63
C ASN A 64 -13.45 -8.66 -0.88
N GLN A 65 -12.50 -8.03 -1.56
CA GLN A 65 -11.62 -7.02 -0.96
C GLN A 65 -12.34 -5.67 -0.77
N ASP A 66 -11.94 -4.87 0.23
CA ASP A 66 -12.42 -3.48 0.46
C ASP A 66 -11.74 -2.48 -0.50
N TYR A 67 -11.70 -2.83 -1.79
CA TYR A 67 -11.20 -2.00 -2.87
C TYR A 67 -12.30 -1.87 -3.93
N GLU A 68 -12.75 -0.65 -4.21
CA GLU A 68 -13.99 -0.45 -4.97
C GLU A 68 -13.81 -0.53 -6.50
N ASN A 69 -12.59 -0.28 -7.01
CA ASN A 69 -12.37 -0.05 -8.44
C ASN A 69 -11.30 -0.99 -9.02
N PHE A 70 -11.62 -2.26 -9.18
CA PHE A 70 -10.71 -3.23 -9.78
C PHE A 70 -11.41 -4.19 -10.73
N GLU A 71 -10.63 -4.74 -11.65
CA GLU A 71 -11.02 -5.86 -12.52
C GLU A 71 -10.10 -7.06 -12.29
N VAL A 72 -10.63 -8.25 -12.54
CA VAL A 72 -9.84 -9.50 -12.49
C VAL A 72 -9.93 -10.18 -13.85
N ILE A 73 -8.78 -10.37 -14.50
CA ILE A 73 -8.64 -11.03 -15.80
C ILE A 73 -7.93 -12.35 -15.57
N ILE A 74 -8.61 -13.46 -15.84
CA ILE A 74 -8.02 -14.80 -15.76
C ILE A 74 -7.57 -15.20 -17.17
N VAL A 75 -6.30 -15.53 -17.31
CA VAL A 75 -5.69 -15.98 -18.57
C VAL A 75 -5.40 -17.47 -18.43
N ASP A 76 -6.02 -18.29 -19.28
CA ASP A 76 -5.73 -19.71 -19.38
C ASP A 76 -4.43 -19.93 -20.18
N ASP A 77 -3.40 -20.46 -19.52
CA ASP A 77 -2.10 -20.80 -20.14
C ASP A 77 -2.07 -22.26 -20.61
N GLY A 78 -3.07 -22.66 -21.40
CA GLY A 78 -3.15 -23.99 -22.00
C GLY A 78 -3.42 -25.11 -21.00
N SER A 79 -4.46 -24.95 -20.17
CA SER A 79 -4.94 -26.02 -19.30
C SER A 79 -5.39 -27.24 -20.10
N ASP A 80 -5.18 -28.43 -19.52
CA ASP A 80 -5.55 -29.71 -20.15
C ASP A 80 -7.08 -29.86 -20.26
N ILE A 81 -7.80 -29.26 -19.32
CA ILE A 81 -9.26 -29.19 -19.29
C ILE A 81 -9.66 -27.72 -19.35
N PRO A 82 -10.51 -27.30 -20.31
CA PRO A 82 -10.94 -25.92 -20.42
C PRO A 82 -11.79 -25.50 -19.21
N PHE A 83 -11.68 -24.23 -18.83
CA PHE A 83 -12.52 -23.60 -17.80
C PHE A 83 -13.97 -23.45 -18.30
N THR A 84 -14.71 -24.55 -18.37
CA THR A 84 -16.12 -24.57 -18.75
C THR A 84 -17.02 -24.55 -17.52
N TYR A 85 -18.14 -23.85 -17.59
CA TYR A 85 -19.21 -23.96 -16.61
C TYR A 85 -19.86 -25.33 -16.75
N SER A 86 -19.76 -26.18 -15.71
CA SER A 86 -20.62 -27.34 -15.61
C SER A 86 -21.99 -26.85 -15.15
N ASN A 87 -22.97 -26.85 -16.05
CA ASN A 87 -24.38 -26.70 -15.69
C ASN A 87 -24.83 -27.84 -14.77
#